data_AF-A0A3Q8RTR7-F1
#
_entry.id   AF-A0A3Q8RTR7-F1
#
_cell.length_a   1.000
_cell.length_b   1.000
_cell.length_c   1.000
_cell.angle_alpha   90.00
_cell.angle_beta   90.00
_cell.angle_gamma   90.00
#
_symmetry.space_group_name_H-M   'P 1'
#
loop_
_entity.id
_entity.type
_entity.pdbx_description
1 polymer ?
#
loop_
_entity_poly.entity_id
_entity_poly.type
_entity_poly.pdbx_seq_one_letter_code
_entity_poly.pdbx_strand_id
1 'polypeptide(L)'
;MIYGISLVFLSIVAVPSLILSKKPNAKELLEKIEPYQGWIGLIFCIWGIWGIISAVLNIGWLTTAPIWWGTFLAGSIVEAGLGFMLGYGMINKLLLSKNPEAREKAEILRGKIAPKQGKLGLLGIAVGVWMIVASFIFI
;
A
#
# COMPACT_ATOMS: atom_id res chain seq x y z
N MET A 1 -15.82 3.48 0.56
CA MET A 1 -15.32 4.51 1.49
C MET A 1 -14.14 4.05 2.35
N ILE A 2 -14.31 3.07 3.26
CA ILE A 2 -13.25 2.64 4.21
C ILE A 2 -11.93 2.24 3.50
N TYR A 3 -12.02 1.44 2.44
CA TYR A 3 -10.85 0.99 1.66
C TYR A 3 -10.05 2.16 1.07
N GLY A 4 -10.73 3.17 0.53
CA GLY A 4 -10.09 4.36 -0.03
C GLY A 4 -9.39 5.21 1.03
N ILE A 5 -10.01 5.37 2.21
CA ILE A 5 -9.41 6.08 3.35
C ILE A 5 -8.13 5.36 3.81
N SER A 6 -8.19 4.04 3.97
CA SER A 6 -7.06 3.20 4.35
C SER A 6 -5.90 3.32 3.37
N LEU A 7 -6.18 3.31 2.06
CA LEU A 7 -5.18 3.47 1.01
C LEU A 7 -4.52 4.86 1.03
N VAL A 8 -5.31 5.92 1.21
CA VAL A 8 -4.78 7.30 1.34
C VAL A 8 -3.87 7.39 2.56
N PHE A 9 -4.31 6.86 3.71
CA PHE A 9 -3.53 6.89 4.94
C PHE A 9 -2.18 6.17 4.78
N LEU A 10 -2.20 4.93 4.26
CA LEU A 10 -0.99 4.17 3.99
C LEU A 10 -0.05 4.92 3.04
N SER A 11 -0.60 5.53 1.99
CA SER A 11 0.18 6.22 0.97
C SER A 11 0.91 7.46 1.50
N ILE A 12 0.30 8.15 2.46
CA ILE A 12 0.92 9.28 3.14
C ILE A 12 2.04 8.79 4.07
N VAL A 13 1.78 7.74 4.87
CA VAL A 13 2.74 7.19 5.83
C VAL A 13 3.93 6.52 5.12
N ALA A 14 3.69 5.87 3.98
CA ALA A 14 4.72 5.22 3.18
C ALA A 14 5.62 6.19 2.41
N VAL A 15 5.31 7.49 2.39
CA VAL A 15 6.14 8.50 1.72
C VAL A 15 6.46 9.65 2.69
N PRO A 16 7.51 9.49 3.52
CA PRO A 16 7.93 10.52 4.48
C PRO A 16 8.21 11.87 3.82
N SER A 17 8.71 11.89 2.58
CA SER A 17 8.96 13.12 1.83
C SER A 17 7.70 13.95 1.57
N LEU A 18 6.53 13.32 1.39
CA LEU A 18 5.25 14.05 1.27
C LEU A 18 4.90 14.74 2.59
N ILE A 19 5.04 14.05 3.72
CA ILE A 19 4.77 14.60 5.05
C ILE A 19 5.73 15.75 5.36
N LEU A 20 7.03 15.53 5.17
CA LEU A 20 8.07 16.52 5.46
C LEU A 20 7.99 17.76 4.56
N SER A 21 7.52 17.61 3.32
CA SER A 21 7.33 18.73 2.39
C SER A 21 6.21 19.70 2.82
N LYS A 22 5.22 19.21 3.60
CA LYS A 22 4.07 20.00 4.07
C LYS A 22 4.21 20.43 5.53
N LYS A 23 4.87 19.62 6.35
CA LYS A 23 5.20 19.92 7.75
C LYS A 23 6.64 19.52 8.03
N PRO A 24 7.60 20.46 7.94
CA PRO A 24 9.01 20.18 8.26
C PRO A 24 9.20 19.70 9.71
N ASN A 25 8.33 20.14 10.62
CA ASN A 25 8.32 19.72 12.03
C ASN A 25 7.74 18.31 12.26
N ALA A 26 7.34 17.58 11.21
CA ALA A 26 6.77 16.24 11.33
C ALA A 26 7.83 15.15 11.55
N LYS A 27 9.13 15.47 11.58
CA LYS A 27 10.19 14.50 11.92
C LYS A 27 9.93 13.81 13.26
N GLU A 28 9.57 14.56 14.29
CA GLU A 28 9.28 14.01 15.62
C GLU A 28 8.06 13.06 15.61
N LEU A 29 7.08 13.33 14.75
CA LEU A 29 5.91 12.45 14.57
C LEU A 29 6.28 11.17 13.83
N LEU A 30 7.15 11.26 12.82
CA LEU A 30 7.65 10.10 12.09
C LEU A 30 8.48 9.19 13.00
N GLU A 31 9.35 9.76 13.84
CA GLU A 31 10.16 9.02 14.83
C GLU A 31 9.27 8.28 15.85
N LYS A 32 8.15 8.87 16.28
CA LYS A 32 7.18 8.19 17.16
C LYS A 32 6.45 7.03 16.48
N ILE A 33 6.23 7.12 15.16
CA ILE A 33 5.52 6.09 14.38
C ILE A 33 6.48 4.99 13.92
N GLU A 34 7.76 5.28 13.74
CA GLU A 34 8.82 4.36 13.30
C GLU A 34 8.75 2.96 13.95
N PRO A 35 8.62 2.80 15.29
CA PRO A 35 8.53 1.48 15.92
C PRO A 35 7.28 0.68 15.50
N TYR A 36 6.19 1.36 15.14
CA TYR A 36 4.93 0.75 14.68
C TYR A 36 4.86 0.65 13.16
N GLN A 37 5.68 1.41 12.44
CA GLN A 37 5.67 1.52 10.99
C GLN A 37 5.82 0.16 10.30
N GLY A 38 6.69 -0.71 10.83
CA GLY A 38 6.86 -2.07 10.33
C GLY A 38 5.60 -2.94 10.46
N TRP A 39 4.84 -2.80 11.55
CA TRP A 39 3.59 -3.53 11.77
C TRP A 39 2.46 -3.02 10.89
N ILE A 40 2.36 -1.70 10.75
CA ILE A 40 1.42 -1.05 9.83
C ILE A 40 1.66 -1.62 8.43
N GLY A 41 2.91 -1.58 7.96
CA GLY A 41 3.25 -2.07 6.64
C GLY A 41 2.93 -3.54 6.43
N LEU A 42 3.21 -4.39 7.42
CA LEU A 42 2.88 -5.82 7.36
C LEU A 42 1.37 -6.05 7.19
N ILE A 43 0.53 -5.40 8.01
CA ILE A 43 -0.93 -5.55 7.95
C ILE A 43 -1.45 -5.09 6.58
N PHE A 44 -1.02 -3.93 6.12
CA PHE A 44 -1.41 -3.39 4.81
C PHE A 44 -0.88 -4.21 3.63
N CYS A 45 0.30 -4.83 3.76
CA CYS A 45 0.80 -5.76 2.76
C CYS A 45 -0.11 -6.99 2.63
N ILE A 46 -0.52 -7.57 3.76
CA ILE A 46 -1.42 -8.73 3.78
C ILE A 46 -2.81 -8.35 3.24
N TRP A 47 -3.33 -7.18 3.64
CA TRP A 47 -4.61 -6.68 3.14
C TRP A 47 -4.55 -6.42 1.63
N GLY A 48 -3.50 -5.77 1.12
CA GLY A 48 -3.32 -5.55 -0.31
C GLY A 48 -3.27 -6.86 -1.10
N ILE A 49 -2.56 -7.87 -0.61
CA ILE A 49 -2.54 -9.22 -1.22
C ILE A 49 -3.95 -9.83 -1.22
N TRP A 50 -4.67 -9.74 -0.11
CA TRP A 50 -6.05 -10.20 -0.01
C TRP A 50 -6.98 -9.46 -0.96
N GLY A 51 -6.77 -8.16 -1.17
CA GLY A 51 -7.48 -7.34 -2.14
C GLY A 51 -7.25 -7.80 -3.58
N ILE A 52 -6.00 -8.13 -3.94
CA ILE A 52 -5.67 -8.71 -5.24
C ILE A 52 -6.38 -10.05 -5.44
N ILE A 53 -6.33 -10.95 -4.44
CA ILE A 53 -7.04 -12.25 -4.49
C ILE A 53 -8.54 -12.00 -4.65
N SER A 54 -9.11 -11.08 -3.89
CA SER A 54 -10.53 -10.73 -3.96
C SER A 54 -10.92 -10.19 -5.33
N ALA A 55 -10.06 -9.38 -5.97
CA ALA A 55 -10.29 -8.88 -7.31
C ALA A 55 -10.30 -10.02 -8.34
N VAL A 56 -9.39 -10.99 -8.23
CA VAL A 56 -9.36 -12.17 -9.11
C VAL A 56 -10.59 -13.06 -8.89
N LEU A 57 -10.99 -13.30 -7.63
CA LEU A 57 -12.20 -14.07 -7.32
C LEU A 57 -13.48 -13.39 -7.82
N ASN A 58 -13.49 -12.06 -7.87
CA ASN A 58 -14.60 -11.24 -8.36
C ASN A 58 -14.37 -10.73 -9.78
N ILE A 59 -13.69 -11.50 -10.64
CA ILE A 59 -13.43 -11.11 -12.03
C ILE A 59 -14.71 -10.86 -12.84
N GLY A 60 -15.84 -11.41 -12.40
CA GLY A 60 -17.16 -11.12 -12.97
C GLY A 60 -17.56 -9.64 -12.92
N TRP A 61 -16.96 -8.82 -12.06
CA TRP A 61 -17.20 -7.37 -12.06
C TRP A 61 -16.64 -6.68 -13.31
N LEU A 62 -15.78 -7.32 -14.10
CA LEU A 62 -15.35 -6.78 -15.39
C LEU A 62 -16.51 -6.58 -16.37
N THR A 63 -17.59 -7.36 -16.26
CA THR A 63 -18.74 -7.24 -17.18
C THR A 63 -19.75 -6.21 -16.71
N THR A 64 -19.88 -5.98 -15.40
CA THR A 64 -20.89 -5.09 -14.81
C THR A 64 -20.33 -3.73 -14.38
N ALA A 65 -19.10 -3.70 -13.86
CA ALA A 65 -18.45 -2.51 -13.33
C ALA A 65 -16.92 -2.54 -13.58
N PRO A 66 -16.47 -2.55 -14.86
CA PRO A 66 -15.05 -2.71 -15.21
C PRO A 66 -14.14 -1.62 -14.61
N ILE A 67 -14.64 -0.38 -14.53
CA ILE A 67 -13.90 0.74 -13.95
C ILE A 67 -13.68 0.53 -12.44
N TRP A 68 -14.70 0.05 -11.73
CA TRP A 68 -14.61 -0.25 -10.31
C TRP A 68 -13.65 -1.40 -10.05
N TRP A 69 -13.76 -2.49 -10.81
CA TRP A 69 -12.86 -3.64 -10.69
C TRP A 69 -11.39 -3.23 -10.95
N GLY A 70 -11.14 -2.48 -12.03
CA GLY A 70 -9.80 -2.02 -12.37
C GLY A 70 -9.21 -1.08 -11.32
N THR A 71 -10.03 -0.18 -10.78
CA THR A 71 -9.65 0.70 -9.67
C THR A 71 -9.28 -0.08 -8.43
N PHE A 72 -10.14 -1.03 -8.04
CA PHE A 72 -9.95 -1.85 -6.84
C PHE A 72 -8.66 -2.65 -6.95
N LEU A 73 -8.44 -3.34 -8.08
CA LEU A 73 -7.21 -4.09 -8.33
C LEU A 73 -5.98 -3.18 -8.30
N ALA A 74 -6.02 -2.02 -8.96
CA ALA A 74 -4.90 -1.07 -8.95
C ALA A 74 -4.61 -0.57 -7.52
N GLY A 75 -5.65 -0.26 -6.74
CA GLY A 75 -5.55 0.13 -5.34
C GLY A 75 -4.88 -0.95 -4.49
N SER A 76 -5.34 -2.20 -4.60
CA SER A 76 -4.77 -3.33 -3.86
C SER A 76 -3.32 -3.64 -4.23
N ILE A 77 -2.93 -3.48 -5.51
CA ILE A 77 -1.53 -3.61 -5.95
C ILE A 77 -0.66 -2.52 -5.32
N VAL A 78 -1.12 -1.27 -5.32
CA VAL A 78 -0.40 -0.16 -4.70
C VAL A 78 -0.30 -0.35 -3.19
N GLU A 79 -1.40 -0.78 -2.54
CA GLU A 79 -1.45 -1.09 -1.12
C GLU A 79 -0.45 -2.18 -0.74
N ALA A 80 -0.44 -3.29 -1.49
CA ALA A 80 0.50 -4.39 -1.26
C ALA A 80 1.94 -3.92 -1.43
N GLY A 81 2.22 -3.13 -2.48
CA GLY A 81 3.56 -2.61 -2.74
C GLY A 81 4.06 -1.64 -1.66
N LEU A 82 3.22 -0.68 -1.26
CA LEU A 82 3.58 0.29 -0.22
C LEU A 82 3.64 -0.36 1.17
N GLY A 83 2.71 -1.26 1.48
CA GLY A 83 2.72 -2.06 2.69
C GLY A 83 3.97 -2.93 2.79
N PHE A 84 4.36 -3.60 1.70
CA PHE A 84 5.61 -4.35 1.61
C PHE A 84 6.84 -3.48 1.90
N MET A 85 6.93 -2.30 1.28
CA MET A 85 8.03 -1.37 1.50
C MET A 85 8.12 -0.87 2.94
N LEU A 86 6.97 -0.50 3.51
CA LEU A 86 6.85 0.00 4.89
C LEU A 86 7.14 -1.11 5.92
N GLY A 87 6.64 -2.30 5.64
CA GLY A 87 6.68 -3.47 6.51
C GLY A 87 7.90 -4.35 6.34
N TYR A 88 8.80 -4.03 5.39
CA TYR A 88 9.87 -4.91 4.95
C TYR A 88 10.73 -5.45 6.10
N GLY A 89 11.12 -4.59 7.06
CA GLY A 89 11.90 -5.02 8.21
C GLY A 89 11.20 -6.10 9.05
N MET A 90 9.89 -5.97 9.23
CA MET A 90 9.07 -6.95 9.96
C MET A 90 8.82 -8.21 9.14
N ILE A 91 8.46 -8.05 7.85
CA ILE A 91 8.27 -9.16 6.90
C ILE A 91 9.54 -10.00 6.81
N ASN A 92 10.70 -9.36 6.68
CA ASN A 92 11.98 -10.05 6.63
C ASN A 92 12.28 -10.81 7.93
N LYS A 93 12.03 -10.19 9.09
CA LYS A 93 12.25 -10.83 10.40
C LYS A 93 11.32 -12.03 10.63
N LEU A 94 10.02 -11.89 10.33
CA LEU A 94 9.00 -12.87 10.68
C LEU A 94 8.79 -13.96 9.61
N LEU A 95 8.87 -13.61 8.33
CA LEU A 95 8.47 -14.50 7.22
C LEU A 95 9.66 -14.96 6.36
N LEU A 96 10.63 -14.08 6.09
CA LEU A 96 11.72 -14.38 5.14
C LEU A 96 13.01 -14.86 5.81
N SER A 97 13.17 -14.64 7.12
CA SER A 97 14.40 -14.96 7.87
C SER A 97 14.82 -16.43 7.80
N LYS A 98 13.85 -17.33 7.57
CA LYS A 98 14.06 -18.78 7.47
C LYS A 98 14.28 -19.28 6.03
N ASN A 99 14.12 -18.42 5.02
CA ASN A 99 14.23 -18.81 3.61
C ASN A 99 15.15 -17.83 2.84
N PRO A 100 16.42 -18.20 2.60
CA PRO A 100 17.37 -17.32 1.93
C PRO A 100 16.96 -16.94 0.51
N GLU A 101 16.33 -17.87 -0.24
CA GLU A 101 15.86 -17.61 -1.61
C GLU A 101 14.69 -16.60 -1.62
N ALA A 102 13.76 -16.73 -0.67
CA ALA A 102 12.64 -15.79 -0.55
C ALA A 102 13.13 -14.39 -0.14
N ARG A 103 14.15 -14.32 0.72
CA ARG A 103 14.78 -13.07 1.13
C ARG A 103 15.48 -12.37 -0.04
N GLU A 104 16.21 -13.10 -0.87
CA GLU A 104 16.86 -12.55 -2.06
C GLU A 104 15.82 -11.96 -3.03
N LYS A 105 14.75 -12.71 -3.33
CA LYS A 105 13.66 -12.22 -4.19
C LYS A 105 13.00 -10.96 -3.61
N ALA A 106 12.84 -10.89 -2.30
CA ALA A 106 12.27 -9.74 -1.62
C ALA A 106 13.18 -8.51 -1.65
N GLU A 107 14.51 -8.67 -1.50
CA GLU A 107 15.47 -7.56 -1.68
C GLU A 107 15.46 -7.06 -3.13
N ILE A 108 15.41 -7.96 -4.12
CA ILE A 108 15.30 -7.58 -5.54
C ILE A 108 14.01 -6.78 -5.77
N LEU A 109 12.89 -7.25 -5.23
CA LEU A 109 11.60 -6.57 -5.35
C LEU A 109 11.64 -5.20 -4.68
N ARG A 110 12.18 -5.12 -3.46
CA ARG A 110 12.37 -3.87 -2.72
C ARG A 110 13.24 -2.89 -3.50
N GLY A 111 14.35 -3.35 -4.09
CA GLY A 111 15.23 -2.53 -4.92
C GLY A 111 14.51 -1.95 -6.15
N LYS A 112 13.55 -2.67 -6.72
CA LYS A 112 12.72 -2.18 -7.85
C LYS A 112 11.63 -1.19 -7.42
N ILE A 113 11.06 -1.36 -6.23
CA ILE A 113 9.96 -0.52 -5.72
C ILE A 113 10.49 0.75 -5.05
N ALA A 114 11.59 0.69 -4.30
CA ALA A 114 12.21 1.82 -3.60
C ALA A 114 12.31 3.13 -4.43
N PRO A 115 12.88 3.14 -5.66
CA PRO A 115 12.97 4.37 -6.46
C PRO A 115 11.60 4.89 -6.93
N LYS A 116 10.57 4.04 -6.93
CA LYS A 116 9.20 4.37 -7.36
C LYS A 116 8.26 4.60 -6.18
N GLN A 117 8.70 4.41 -4.93
CA GLN A 117 7.85 4.48 -3.74
C GLN A 117 7.12 5.82 -3.63
N GLY A 118 7.79 6.95 -3.90
CA GLY A 118 7.13 8.26 -3.90
C GLY A 118 6.03 8.39 -4.97
N LYS A 119 6.26 7.86 -6.18
CA LYS A 119 5.27 7.85 -7.26
C LYS A 119 4.10 6.91 -6.94
N LEU A 120 4.39 5.76 -6.31
CA LEU A 120 3.38 4.81 -5.87
C LEU A 120 2.52 5.39 -4.74
N GLY A 121 3.10 6.14 -3.80
CA GLY A 121 2.32 6.86 -2.78
C GLY A 121 1.40 7.92 -3.39
N LEU A 122 1.87 8.70 -4.36
CA LEU A 122 1.00 9.64 -5.08
C LEU A 122 -0.12 8.92 -5.83
N LEU A 123 0.19 7.79 -6.48
CA LEU A 123 -0.80 6.96 -7.14
C LEU A 123 -1.83 6.40 -6.14
N GLY A 124 -1.38 5.94 -4.98
CA GLY A 124 -2.24 5.42 -3.92
C GLY A 124 -3.17 6.49 -3.35
N ILE A 125 -2.69 7.74 -3.20
CA ILE A 125 -3.54 8.87 -2.84
C ILE A 125 -4.59 9.12 -3.93
N ALA A 126 -4.18 9.18 -5.21
CA ALA A 126 -5.11 9.45 -6.31
C ALA A 126 -6.19 8.36 -6.43
N VAL A 127 -5.79 7.09 -6.37
CA VAL A 127 -6.71 5.95 -6.39
C VAL A 127 -7.61 5.94 -5.16
N GLY A 128 -7.06 6.21 -3.98
CA GLY A 128 -7.84 6.24 -2.74
C GLY A 128 -8.89 7.35 -2.71
N VAL A 129 -8.54 8.55 -3.19
CA VAL A 129 -9.50 9.67 -3.35
C VAL A 129 -10.60 9.29 -4.33
N TRP A 130 -10.25 8.72 -5.49
CA TRP A 130 -11.23 8.25 -6.45
C TRP A 130 -12.15 7.16 -5.87
N MET A 131 -11.62 6.19 -5.11
CA MET A 131 -12.43 5.17 -4.45
C MET A 131 -13.40 5.73 -3.41
N ILE A 132 -13.03 6.83 -2.74
CA ILE A 132 -13.95 7.55 -1.83
C ILE A 132 -15.08 8.18 -2.64
N VAL A 133 -14.74 8.95 -3.69
CA VAL A 133 -15.73 9.62 -4.57
C VAL A 133 -16.66 8.60 -5.23
N ALA A 134 -16.11 7.54 -5.82
CA ALA A 134 -16.87 6.47 -6.44
C ALA A 134 -17.83 5.79 -5.43
N SER A 135 -17.44 5.67 -4.17
CA SER A 135 -18.33 5.12 -3.13
C SER A 135 -19.47 6.04 -2.70
N PHE A 136 -19.50 7.30 -3.15
CA PHE A 136 -20.68 8.19 -3.00
C PHE A 136 -21.53 8.25 -4.28
N ILE A 137 -20.98 7.81 -5.42
CA ILE A 137 -21.66 7.85 -6.72
C ILE A 137 -22.38 6.53 -7.01
N PHE A 138 -21.76 5.40 -6.63
CA PHE A 138 -22.25 4.05 -6.96
C PHE A 138 -22.89 3.31 -5.77
N ILE A 139 -22.87 3.89 -4.57
CA ILE A 139 -23.58 3.43 -3.36
C ILE A 139 -24.56 4.52 -2.98
#